data_AF-A0A7W1I1K2-F1
#
_entry.id   AF-A0A7W1I1K2-F1
#
_cell.length_a   1.000
_cell.length_b   1.000
_cell.length_c   1.000
_cell.angle_alpha   90.00
_cell.angle_beta   90.00
_cell.angle_gamma   90.00
#
_symmetry.space_group_name_H-M   'P 1'
#
loop_
_entity.id
_entity.type
_entity.pdbx_description
1 polymer ?
#
loop_
_entity_poly.entity_id
_entity_poly.type
_entity_poly.pdbx_seq_one_letter_code
_entity_poly.pdbx_strand_id
1 'polypeptide(L)'
;MHLNTFGKTNEGRALPLAVVGAPAATPEAVRKTGKIRVYIQGNIHGGEVEGKESAQVLLRELAQGKHDEWLKPIATLRGREEQKARSQT
;
A
#
# COMPACT_ATOMS: atom_id res chain seq x y z
N MET A 1 0.84 8.32 6.73
CA MET A 1 0.78 7.38 5.58
C MET A 1 1.86 7.80 4.60
N HIS A 2 2.71 6.89 4.15
CA HIS A 2 3.83 7.19 3.24
C HIS A 2 3.73 6.31 2.00
N LEU A 3 3.91 6.91 0.83
CA LEU A 3 3.94 6.20 -0.45
C LEU A 3 5.37 5.97 -0.89
N ASN A 4 5.61 4.83 -1.52
CA ASN A 4 6.87 4.47 -2.18
C ASN A 4 6.55 3.53 -3.35
N THR A 5 7.57 2.98 -4.02
CA THR A 5 7.43 1.90 -5.00
C THR A 5 8.34 0.75 -4.60
N PHE A 6 7.90 -0.49 -4.80
CA PHE A 6 8.71 -1.67 -4.46
C PHE A 6 9.30 -2.38 -5.69
N GLY A 7 9.05 -1.84 -6.89
CA GLY A 7 9.58 -2.39 -8.12
C GLY A 7 8.91 -1.81 -9.36
N LYS A 8 9.14 -2.45 -10.49
CA LYS A 8 8.50 -2.17 -11.77
C LYS A 8 7.94 -3.47 -12.36
N THR A 9 6.84 -3.37 -13.10
CA THR A 9 6.34 -4.48 -13.92
C THR A 9 7.28 -4.77 -15.09
N ASN A 10 7.05 -5.87 -15.81
CA ASN A 10 7.75 -6.16 -17.08
C ASN A 10 7.59 -5.03 -18.11
N GLU A 11 6.44 -4.36 -18.14
CA GLU A 11 6.18 -3.18 -18.99
C GLU A 11 6.73 -1.87 -18.41
N GLY A 12 7.57 -1.92 -17.38
CA GLY A 12 8.20 -0.73 -16.77
C GLY A 12 7.29 0.11 -15.88
N ARG A 13 6.04 -0.30 -15.62
CA ARG A 13 5.09 0.43 -14.77
C ARG A 13 5.50 0.33 -13.30
N ALA A 14 5.47 1.44 -12.57
CA ALA A 14 5.79 1.44 -11.14
C ALA A 14 4.81 0.56 -10.34
N LEU A 15 5.32 -0.20 -9.38
CA LEU A 15 4.55 -0.96 -8.39
C LEU A 15 4.47 -0.15 -7.09
N PRO A 16 3.40 0.63 -6.85
CA PRO A 16 3.30 1.48 -5.68
C PRO A 16 3.12 0.63 -4.42
N LEU A 17 3.66 1.16 -3.33
CA LEU A 17 3.63 0.66 -1.98
C LEU A 17 3.07 1.76 -1.07
N ALA A 18 2.02 1.48 -0.30
CA ALA A 18 1.58 2.37 0.78
C ALA A 18 1.98 1.77 2.14
N VAL A 19 2.61 2.58 2.99
CA VAL A 19 3.02 2.23 4.35
C VAL A 19 2.21 3.06 5.35
N VAL A 20 1.50 2.37 6.25
CA VAL A 20 0.69 2.99 7.30
C VAL A 20 1.24 2.57 8.67
N GLY A 21 1.29 3.51 9.62
CA GLY A 21 1.71 3.23 11.01
C GLY A 21 3.21 3.35 11.29
N ALA A 22 4.03 3.79 10.32
CA ALA A 22 5.47 4.06 10.44
C ALA A 22 5.81 5.49 9.95
N PRO A 23 6.92 6.09 10.41
CA PRO A 23 7.29 7.48 10.06
C PRO A 23 7.86 7.66 8.64
N ALA A 24 8.18 6.56 7.95
CA ALA A 24 8.60 6.57 6.55
C ALA A 24 8.33 5.21 5.89
N ALA A 25 8.26 5.21 4.56
CA ALA A 25 8.13 3.99 3.75
C ALA A 25 9.47 3.32 3.47
N THR A 26 10.30 3.13 4.51
CA THR A 26 11.59 2.44 4.44
C THR A 26 11.61 1.22 5.36
N PRO A 27 12.37 0.17 5.03
CA PRO A 27 12.44 -1.02 5.87
C PRO A 27 12.90 -0.71 7.31
N GLU A 28 13.85 0.22 7.47
CA GLU A 28 14.36 0.62 8.78
C GLU A 28 13.31 1.35 9.62
N ALA A 29 12.59 2.30 9.03
CA ALA A 29 11.52 3.03 9.71
C ALA A 29 10.40 2.09 10.18
N VAL A 30 10.03 1.11 9.34
CA VAL A 30 9.02 0.11 9.69
C VAL A 30 9.52 -0.81 10.82
N ARG A 31 10.77 -1.29 10.75
CA ARG A 31 11.35 -2.15 11.80
C ARG A 31 11.46 -1.46 13.16
N LYS A 32 11.86 -0.17 13.18
CA LYS A 32 11.98 0.64 14.40
C LYS A 32 10.66 0.82 15.15
N THR A 33 9.50 0.62 14.51
CA THR A 33 8.21 0.72 15.20
C THR A 33 7.97 -0.39 16.22
N GLY A 34 8.62 -1.55 16.10
CA GLY A 34 8.33 -2.74 16.92
C GLY A 34 6.94 -3.35 16.71
N LYS A 35 6.13 -2.79 15.80
CA LYS A 35 4.77 -3.24 15.50
C LYS A 35 4.78 -4.54 14.68
N ILE A 36 3.68 -5.27 14.75
CA ILE A 36 3.38 -6.37 13.82
C ILE A 36 3.31 -5.77 12.42
N ARG A 37 3.92 -6.43 11.44
CA ARG A 37 3.93 -5.97 10.04
C ARG A 37 2.99 -6.86 9.24
N VAL A 38 1.99 -6.27 8.59
CA VAL A 38 1.02 -6.97 7.74
C VAL A 38 1.18 -6.49 6.30
N TYR A 39 1.36 -7.44 5.39
CA TYR A 39 1.44 -7.17 3.95
C TYR A 39 0.15 -7.58 3.26
N ILE A 40 -0.45 -6.66 2.51
CA ILE A 40 -1.67 -6.88 1.76
C ILE A 40 -1.38 -6.60 0.28
N GLN A 41 -1.47 -7.64 -0.53
CA GLN A 41 -1.37 -7.56 -1.97
C GLN A 41 -2.62 -8.18 -2.60
N GLY A 42 -3.26 -7.42 -3.48
CA GLY A 42 -4.35 -7.92 -4.33
C GLY A 42 -3.96 -7.85 -5.81
N ASN A 43 -4.83 -8.35 -6.68
CA ASN A 43 -4.69 -8.23 -8.14
C ASN A 43 -3.36 -8.76 -8.69
N ILE A 44 -2.88 -9.89 -8.16
CA ILE A 44 -1.74 -10.63 -8.73
C ILE A 44 -2.11 -11.24 -10.10
N HIS A 45 -3.38 -11.63 -10.26
CA HIS A 45 -4.01 -11.82 -11.55
C HIS A 45 -4.81 -10.57 -11.90
N GLY A 46 -4.61 -10.03 -13.11
CA GLY A 46 -5.18 -8.75 -13.52
C GLY A 46 -6.72 -8.70 -13.50
N GLY A 47 -7.38 -9.85 -13.70
CA GLY A 47 -8.84 -9.97 -13.69
C GLY A 47 -9.49 -10.08 -12.31
N GLU A 48 -8.72 -10.42 -11.26
CA GLU A 48 -9.22 -10.56 -9.88
C GLU A 48 -9.07 -9.23 -9.16
N VAL A 49 -10.09 -8.37 -9.26
CA VAL A 49 -10.02 -6.95 -8.89
C VAL A 49 -10.50 -6.67 -7.47
N GLU A 50 -11.32 -7.55 -6.90
CA GLU A 50 -12.00 -7.37 -5.62
C GLU A 50 -10.99 -7.17 -4.48
N GLY A 51 -9.86 -7.87 -4.54
CA GLY A 51 -8.78 -7.75 -3.57
C GLY A 51 -8.09 -6.38 -3.58
N LYS A 52 -7.82 -5.79 -4.76
CA LYS A 52 -7.19 -4.46 -4.83
C LYS A 52 -8.15 -3.36 -4.37
N GLU A 53 -9.43 -3.47 -4.74
CA GLU A 53 -10.45 -2.48 -4.40
C GLU A 53 -10.73 -2.51 -2.89
N SER A 54 -10.85 -3.70 -2.30
CA SER A 54 -10.99 -3.85 -0.85
C SER A 54 -9.79 -3.24 -0.10
N ALA A 55 -8.56 -3.46 -0.59
CA ALA A 55 -7.38 -2.83 -0.01
C ALA A 55 -7.36 -1.30 -0.14
N GLN A 56 -7.97 -0.73 -1.18
CA GLN A 56 -8.13 0.73 -1.34
C GLN A 56 -9.15 1.30 -0.38
N VAL A 57 -10.28 0.61 -0.21
CA VAL A 57 -11.30 0.99 0.76
C VAL A 57 -10.68 0.99 2.15
N LEU A 58 -9.99 -0.07 2.54
CA LEU A 58 -9.29 -0.13 3.82
C LEU A 58 -8.29 1.02 4.00
N LEU A 59 -7.47 1.31 2.97
CA LEU A 59 -6.51 2.41 3.04
C LEU A 59 -7.20 3.78 3.25
N ARG A 60 -8.34 4.00 2.57
CA ARG A 60 -9.16 5.20 2.75
C ARG A 60 -9.71 5.30 4.16
N GLU A 61 -10.22 4.22 4.71
CA GLU A 61 -10.78 4.19 6.07
C GLU A 61 -9.70 4.41 7.14
N LEU A 62 -8.51 3.83 6.97
CA LEU A 62 -7.35 4.10 7.82
C LEU A 62 -6.93 5.57 7.75
N ALA A 63 -6.94 6.19 6.57
CA ALA A 63 -6.64 7.61 6.42
C ALA A 63 -7.70 8.53 7.06
N GLN A 64 -8.93 8.03 7.22
CA GLN A 64 -10.04 8.72 7.89
C GLN A 64 -10.09 8.46 9.41
N GLY A 65 -9.16 7.67 9.95
CA GLY A 65 -9.10 7.34 11.38
C GLY A 65 -10.16 6.34 11.86
N LYS A 66 -10.86 5.66 10.95
CA LYS A 66 -11.96 4.74 11.30
C LYS A 66 -11.50 3.46 12.02
N HIS A 67 -10.21 3.14 11.96
CA HIS A 67 -9.58 1.93 12.52
C HIS A 67 -8.28 2.27 13.26
N ASP A 68 -8.22 3.42 13.93
CA ASP A 68 -7.01 3.91 14.61
C ASP A 68 -6.48 2.94 15.67
N GLU A 69 -7.35 2.15 16.30
CA GLU A 69 -6.97 1.13 17.25
C GLU A 69 -6.14 0.00 16.61
N TRP A 70 -6.27 -0.26 15.31
CA TRP A 70 -5.45 -1.25 14.59
C TRP A 70 -4.03 -0.76 14.33
N LEU A 71 -3.86 0.56 14.19
CA LEU A 71 -2.55 1.16 13.91
C LEU A 71 -1.63 1.22 15.14
N LYS A 72 -2.15 0.95 16.34
CA LYS A 72 -1.36 0.82 17.57
C LYS A 72 -0.48 -0.45 17.51
N PRO A 73 -1.02 -1.64 17.19
CA PRO A 73 -0.21 -2.86 17.05
C PRO A 73 0.34 -3.15 15.64
N ILE A 74 -0.22 -2.56 14.56
CA ILE A 74 0.05 -3.02 13.18
C ILE A 74 0.61 -1.91 12.28
N ALA A 75 1.59 -2.26 11.43
CA ALA A 75 2.01 -1.51 10.25
C ALA A 75 1.55 -2.22 8.97
N THR A 76 0.78 -1.53 8.12
CA THR A 76 0.17 -2.10 6.89
C THR A 76 0.93 -1.66 5.65
N LEU A 77 1.24 -2.62 4.78
CA LEU A 77 1.93 -2.43 3.50
C LEU A 77 1.01 -2.85 2.34
N ARG A 78 0.70 -1.95 1.40
CA ARG A 78 -0.17 -2.24 0.23
C ARG A 78 0.55 -2.11 -1.11
N GLY A 79 0.45 -3.12 -1.99
CA GLY A 79 0.97 -3.08 -3.36
C GLY A 79 -0.08 -2.86 -4.48
N ARG A 80 0.29 -2.07 -5.51
CA ARG A 80 -0.36 -1.64 -6.79
C ARG A 80 -1.88 -1.54 -7.02
N GLU A 81 -2.23 -0.35 -7.54
CA GLU A 81 -3.34 0.02 -8.44
C GLU A 81 -2.82 0.59 -9.79
N GLU A 82 -3.56 0.40 -10.89
CA GLU A 82 -3.20 0.89 -12.23
C GLU A 82 -3.44 2.40 -12.40
N GLN A 83 -2.40 3.11 -12.86
CA GLN A 83 -2.57 4.44 -13.47
C GLN A 83 -2.11 4.34 -14.93
N LYS A 84 -3.04 4.59 -15.86
CA LYS A 84 -2.72 4.86 -17.26
C LYS A 84 -2.01 6.21 -17.32
N ALA A 85 -0.78 6.22 -17.82
CA ALA A 85 -0.13 7.46 -18.23
C ALA A 85 -0.96 8.08 -19.36
N ARG A 86 -1.59 9.24 -19.12
CA ARG A 86 -2.08 10.08 -20.20
C ARG A 86 -0.85 10.71 -20.85
N SER A 87 -0.53 10.26 -22.07
CA SER A 87 0.35 11.01 -22.96
C SER A 87 -0.38 12.31 -23.30
N GLN A 88 0.16 13.44 -22.85
CA GLN A 88 -0.21 14.74 -23.41
C GLN A 88 0.55 14.87 -24.74
N THR A 89 -0.19 15.01 -25.83
CA THR A 89 0.27 15.56 -27.10
C THR A 89 -0.61 16.76 -27.40
#